data_AF-M0Z0W7-F1
#
_entry.id   AF-M0Z0W7-F1
#
_cell.length_a   1.000
_cell.length_b   1.000
_cell.length_c   1.000
_cell.angle_alpha   90.00
_cell.angle_beta   90.00
_cell.angle_gamma   90.00
#
_symmetry.space_group_name_H-M   'P 1'
#
loop_
_entity.id
_entity.type
_entity.pdbx_description
1 polymer ?
#
loop_
_entity_poly.entity_id
_entity_poly.type
_entity_poly.pdbx_seq_one_letter_code
_entity_poly.pdbx_strand_id
1 'polypeptide(L)'
;MGRVATVSGKPSVRLTLSIHSPIPTTRSTPGKERREERGRRRRRSRRRPEMVRKAKVEFDERPPDDFDPKNPYGDPVAMLEYREHLVREKWIQIETAKIIRDRLRWCYRIEGVNHHQKCRHLVDQYLESTRGVGWGKDHRPADLHEPKKVVEVEE
;
A
#
# COMPACT_ATOMS: atom_id res chain seq x y z
N MET A 1 -68.27 14.61 44.10
CA MET A 1 -66.81 14.40 43.96
C MET A 1 -66.28 15.55 43.12
N GLY A 2 -65.89 16.69 43.67
CA GLY A 2 -64.75 16.88 44.56
C GLY A 2 -63.58 17.47 43.75
N ARG A 3 -63.55 18.80 43.61
CA ARG A 3 -62.38 19.56 43.12
C ARG A 3 -61.37 19.66 44.25
N VAL A 4 -60.07 19.43 43.99
CA VAL A 4 -58.99 20.28 44.52
C VAL A 4 -57.81 20.24 43.54
N ALA A 5 -57.38 21.43 43.13
CA ALA A 5 -56.14 21.71 42.42
C ALA A 5 -54.99 21.89 43.40
N THR A 6 -53.75 21.60 42.99
CA THR A 6 -52.58 22.27 43.59
C THR A 6 -51.60 22.74 42.50
N VAL A 7 -51.65 24.05 42.30
CA VAL A 7 -50.58 24.89 41.76
C VAL A 7 -49.48 25.01 42.82
N SER A 8 -48.22 25.00 42.41
CA SER A 8 -47.15 25.90 42.88
C SER A 8 -45.81 25.39 42.32
N GLY A 9 -45.08 26.11 41.47
CA GLY A 9 -44.79 27.53 41.56
C GLY A 9 -43.51 27.70 42.35
N LYS A 10 -42.36 27.77 41.66
CA LYS A 10 -41.15 28.39 42.21
C LYS A 10 -41.48 29.84 42.57
N PRO A 11 -40.96 30.38 43.68
CA PRO A 11 -40.03 31.52 43.55
C PRO A 11 -38.93 31.48 44.63
N SER A 12 -37.67 31.74 44.27
CA SER A 12 -37.02 33.06 44.22
C SER A 12 -36.53 33.59 45.58
N VAL A 13 -35.22 33.42 45.77
CA VAL A 13 -34.23 34.40 46.26
C VAL A 13 -34.47 35.11 47.60
N ARG A 14 -33.52 34.96 48.55
CA ARG A 14 -32.78 36.12 49.10
C ARG A 14 -31.49 35.75 49.83
N LEU A 15 -30.54 36.68 49.69
CA LEU A 15 -29.17 36.71 50.22
C LEU A 15 -29.10 36.88 51.74
N THR A 16 -28.07 36.30 52.35
CA THR A 16 -27.23 36.90 53.44
C THR A 16 -25.86 36.18 53.44
N LEU A 17 -24.78 36.86 53.05
CA LEU A 17 -23.77 37.55 53.88
C LEU A 17 -22.69 36.63 54.50
N SER A 18 -21.52 36.69 53.85
CA SER A 18 -20.14 36.63 54.30
C SER A 18 -19.81 36.36 55.79
N ILE A 19 -18.82 35.47 55.99
CA ILE A 19 -17.59 35.57 56.81
C ILE A 19 -17.35 34.26 57.59
N HIS A 20 -16.36 33.49 57.12
CA HIS A 20 -15.23 32.93 57.87
C HIS A 20 -14.60 31.80 57.03
N SER A 21 -13.43 32.10 56.46
CA SER A 21 -12.63 31.17 55.68
C SER A 21 -12.04 30.07 56.57
N PRO A 22 -12.25 28.77 56.28
CA PRO A 22 -11.25 27.76 56.58
C PRO A 22 -10.21 27.78 55.47
N ILE A 23 -8.98 28.04 55.86
CA ILE A 23 -7.77 28.04 55.05
C ILE A 23 -7.74 26.79 54.15
N PRO A 24 -7.68 26.91 52.81
CA PRO A 24 -7.48 25.76 51.96
C PRO A 24 -6.03 25.28 52.11
N THR A 25 -5.87 24.15 52.81
CA THR A 25 -4.66 23.32 52.77
C THR A 25 -4.54 22.62 51.42
N THR A 26 -4.53 23.38 50.33
CA THR A 26 -3.94 22.91 49.08
C THR A 26 -2.93 23.95 48.65
N ARG A 27 -1.71 23.75 49.13
CA ARG A 27 -0.51 24.34 48.55
C ARG A 27 -0.33 23.75 47.14
N SER A 28 -1.16 24.15 46.18
CA SER A 28 -0.86 24.00 44.77
C SER A 28 0.21 25.04 44.46
N THR A 29 1.47 24.64 44.61
CA THR A 29 2.58 25.47 44.17
C THR A 29 2.40 25.75 42.67
N PRO A 30 2.50 27.01 42.20
CA PRO A 30 2.37 27.34 40.77
C PRO A 30 3.45 26.65 39.92
N GLY A 31 4.52 26.18 40.58
CA GLY A 31 5.55 25.33 39.99
C GLY A 31 5.12 23.87 39.74
N LYS A 32 4.17 23.31 40.51
CA LYS A 32 3.70 21.91 40.32
C LYS A 32 2.88 21.78 39.04
N GLU A 33 1.92 22.67 38.79
CA GLU A 33 1.13 22.66 37.55
C GLU A 33 2.01 22.89 36.32
N ARG A 34 2.92 23.88 36.33
CA ARG A 34 3.88 24.09 35.22
C ARG A 34 4.80 22.90 34.98
N ARG A 35 5.22 22.19 36.04
CA ARG A 35 6.09 21.00 35.93
C ARG A 35 5.31 19.80 35.39
N GLU A 36 4.04 19.67 35.78
CA GLU A 36 3.14 18.62 35.28
C GLU A 36 2.75 18.87 33.83
N GLU A 37 2.43 20.12 33.44
CA GLU A 37 2.12 20.50 32.06
C GLU A 37 3.34 20.33 31.15
N ARG A 38 4.54 20.73 31.62
CA ARG A 38 5.80 20.49 30.90
C ARG A 38 6.11 18.99 30.80
N GLY A 39 5.73 18.20 31.81
CA GLY A 39 5.77 16.73 31.79
C GLY A 39 4.81 16.12 30.76
N ARG A 40 3.57 16.62 30.67
CA ARG A 40 2.57 16.21 29.68
C ARG A 40 3.01 16.59 28.25
N ARG A 41 3.55 17.79 28.03
CA ARG A 41 4.13 18.21 26.74
C ARG A 41 5.32 17.35 26.35
N ARG A 42 6.22 17.02 27.29
CA ARG A 42 7.32 16.06 27.06
C ARG A 42 6.81 14.66 26.70
N ARG A 43 5.78 14.15 27.39
CA ARG A 43 5.13 12.86 27.05
C ARG A 43 4.49 12.89 25.66
N ARG A 44 3.84 14.01 25.28
CA ARG A 44 3.24 14.19 23.96
C ARG A 44 4.31 14.29 22.85
N SER A 45 5.44 14.95 23.11
CA SER A 45 6.58 15.04 22.16
C SER A 45 7.36 13.74 21.98
N ARG A 46 7.28 12.81 22.95
CA ARG A 46 7.95 11.50 22.89
C ARG A 46 7.11 10.40 22.26
N ARG A 47 5.85 10.66 21.92
CA ARG A 47 5.09 9.76 21.04
C ARG A 47 5.69 9.88 19.65
N ARG A 48 6.62 8.98 19.32
CA ARG A 48 7.02 8.76 17.93
C ARG A 48 5.74 8.49 17.11
N PRO A 49 5.59 9.09 15.92
CA PRO A 49 4.52 8.68 15.03
C PRO A 49 4.65 7.18 14.78
N GLU A 50 3.58 6.45 15.04
CA GLU A 50 3.49 5.04 14.74
C GLU A 50 3.50 4.91 13.21
N MET A 51 4.60 4.39 12.67
CA MET A 51 4.75 4.17 11.23
C MET A 51 3.89 2.96 10.86
N VAL A 52 2.61 3.24 10.55
CA VAL A 52 1.66 2.24 10.09
C VAL A 52 2.16 1.70 8.76
N ARG A 53 2.61 0.44 8.74
CA ARG A 53 2.88 -0.29 7.50
C ARG A 53 1.54 -0.57 6.85
N LYS A 54 1.24 0.07 5.71
CA LYS A 54 0.11 -0.35 4.88
C LYS A 54 0.35 -1.81 4.48
N ALA A 55 -0.63 -2.69 4.77
CA ALA A 55 -0.49 -4.14 4.56
C ALA A 55 -0.50 -4.54 3.07
N LYS A 56 -1.04 -3.69 2.20
CA LYS A 56 -1.12 -3.91 0.75
C LYS A 56 -0.76 -2.61 0.04
N VAL A 57 0.13 -2.71 -0.95
CA VAL A 57 0.37 -1.66 -1.93
C VAL A 57 -0.58 -1.96 -3.08
N GLU A 58 -1.47 -1.03 -3.39
CA GLU A 58 -2.31 -1.09 -4.58
C GLU A 58 -1.49 -0.52 -5.74
N PHE A 59 -1.47 -1.25 -6.85
CA PHE A 59 -0.84 -0.84 -8.09
C PHE A 59 -1.93 -0.73 -9.15
N ASP A 60 -1.86 0.32 -9.96
CA ASP A 60 -2.77 0.47 -11.09
C ASP A 60 -2.34 -0.45 -12.23
N GLU A 61 -3.25 -1.33 -12.66
CA GLU A 61 -3.03 -2.34 -13.72
C GLU A 61 -3.14 -1.75 -15.14
N ARG A 62 -3.68 -0.54 -15.27
CA ARG A 62 -3.90 0.10 -16.56
C ARG A 62 -2.68 0.91 -17.01
N PRO A 63 -2.38 0.93 -18.32
CA PRO A 63 -1.46 1.90 -18.89
C PRO A 63 -1.92 3.33 -18.57
N PRO A 64 -1.01 4.28 -18.31
CA PRO A 64 -1.37 5.70 -18.23
C PRO A 64 -2.00 6.16 -19.55
N ASP A 65 -3.18 6.78 -19.48
CA ASP A 65 -3.97 7.17 -20.65
C ASP A 65 -3.39 8.40 -21.40
N ASP A 66 -2.47 9.15 -20.79
CA ASP A 66 -1.99 10.46 -21.28
C ASP A 66 -0.72 10.41 -22.17
N PHE A 67 -0.20 9.23 -22.53
CA PHE A 67 1.03 9.13 -23.33
C PHE A 67 0.75 9.08 -24.86
N ASP A 68 1.14 10.14 -25.58
CA ASP A 68 1.06 10.23 -27.04
C ASP A 68 2.29 9.62 -27.75
N PRO A 69 2.17 8.49 -28.49
CA PRO A 69 3.32 7.82 -29.13
C PRO A 69 3.98 8.66 -30.24
N LYS A 70 3.25 9.61 -30.83
CA LYS A 70 3.74 10.45 -31.94
C LYS A 70 4.66 11.58 -31.46
N ASN A 71 4.55 11.99 -30.20
CA ASN A 71 5.40 13.01 -29.60
C ASN A 71 5.82 12.60 -28.17
N PRO A 72 6.78 11.67 -28.04
CA PRO A 72 7.13 11.05 -26.75
C PRO A 72 7.79 12.01 -25.74
N TYR A 73 8.18 13.21 -26.17
CA TYR A 73 8.81 14.23 -25.32
C TYR A 73 7.90 15.44 -25.08
N GLY A 74 6.64 15.40 -25.51
CA GLY A 74 5.69 16.50 -25.32
C GLY A 74 5.48 16.83 -23.84
N ASP A 75 5.17 15.80 -23.04
CA ASP A 75 4.93 15.94 -21.60
C ASP A 75 5.92 15.08 -20.79
N PRO A 76 6.78 15.70 -19.95
CA PRO A 76 7.79 14.96 -19.20
C PRO A 76 7.16 14.06 -18.13
N VAL A 77 5.97 14.37 -17.63
CA VAL A 77 5.26 13.59 -16.60
C VAL A 77 4.69 12.31 -17.22
N ALA A 78 3.90 12.43 -18.28
CA ALA A 78 3.30 11.28 -18.97
C ALA A 78 4.36 10.30 -19.50
N MET A 79 5.49 10.83 -19.99
CA MET A 79 6.62 9.99 -20.42
C MET A 79 7.23 9.17 -19.27
N LEU A 80 7.37 9.76 -18.07
CA LEU A 80 7.93 9.06 -16.91
C LEU A 80 6.96 7.99 -16.39
N GLU A 81 5.68 8.33 -16.27
CA GLU A 81 4.64 7.39 -15.82
C GLU A 81 4.52 6.19 -16.76
N TYR A 82 4.57 6.42 -18.07
CA TYR A 82 4.56 5.36 -19.05
C TYR A 82 5.81 4.46 -18.95
N ARG A 83 7.00 5.05 -18.71
CA ARG A 83 8.23 4.27 -18.45
C ARG A 83 8.12 3.43 -17.19
N GLU A 84 7.57 3.97 -16.11
CA GLU A 84 7.35 3.23 -14.86
C GLU A 84 6.42 2.03 -15.08
N HIS A 85 5.33 2.22 -15.83
CA HIS A 85 4.42 1.14 -16.23
C HIS A 85 5.14 0.08 -17.07
N LEU A 86 5.90 0.46 -18.11
CA LEU A 86 6.65 -0.47 -18.95
C LEU A 86 7.68 -1.29 -18.14
N VAL A 87 8.40 -0.64 -17.23
CA VAL A 87 9.35 -1.33 -16.36
C VAL A 87 8.61 -2.32 -15.46
N ARG A 88 7.46 -1.95 -14.89
CA ARG A 88 6.62 -2.84 -14.08
C ARG A 88 6.18 -4.08 -14.87
N GLU A 89 5.69 -3.91 -16.09
CA GLU A 89 5.32 -5.04 -16.97
C GLU A 89 6.51 -5.95 -17.27
N LYS A 90 7.70 -5.40 -17.53
CA LYS A 90 8.92 -6.20 -17.69
C LYS A 90 9.26 -6.98 -16.41
N TRP A 91 9.07 -6.40 -15.23
CA TRP A 91 9.26 -7.11 -13.96
C TRP A 91 8.23 -8.22 -13.75
N ILE A 92 6.97 -7.98 -14.11
CA ILE A 92 5.90 -8.99 -14.06
C ILE A 92 6.29 -10.20 -14.92
N GLN A 93 6.75 -9.97 -16.15
CA GLN A 93 7.22 -11.04 -17.03
C GLN A 93 8.44 -11.81 -16.48
N ILE A 94 9.38 -11.10 -15.83
CA ILE A 94 10.52 -11.75 -15.16
C ILE A 94 10.04 -12.64 -14.00
N GLU A 95 9.09 -12.16 -13.22
CA GLU A 95 8.58 -12.88 -12.06
C GLU A 95 7.71 -14.08 -12.46
N THR A 96 6.91 -13.97 -13.53
CA THR A 96 6.17 -15.10 -14.08
C THR A 96 7.12 -16.20 -14.57
N ALA A 97 8.21 -15.85 -15.24
CA ALA A 97 9.24 -16.81 -15.65
C ALA A 97 9.93 -17.49 -14.44
N LYS A 98 10.10 -16.78 -13.31
CA LYS A 98 10.60 -17.39 -12.06
C LYS A 98 9.62 -18.39 -11.47
N ILE A 99 8.33 -18.05 -11.44
CA ILE A 99 7.28 -18.97 -10.96
C ILE A 99 7.28 -20.28 -11.75
N ILE A 100 7.39 -20.20 -13.08
CA ILE A 100 7.47 -21.40 -13.94
C ILE A 100 8.74 -22.20 -13.63
N ARG A 101 9.88 -21.52 -13.43
CA ARG A 101 11.15 -22.17 -13.04
C ARG A 101 11.00 -22.94 -11.73
N ASP A 102 10.32 -22.39 -10.75
CA ASP A 102 10.11 -23.04 -9.46
C ASP A 102 9.18 -24.26 -9.58
N ARG A 103 8.12 -24.16 -10.40
CA ARG A 103 7.25 -25.30 -10.74
C ARG A 103 8.02 -26.41 -11.46
N LEU A 104 8.89 -26.05 -12.41
CA LEU A 104 9.75 -27.01 -13.10
C LEU A 104 10.72 -27.70 -12.13
N ARG A 105 11.35 -26.93 -11.24
CA ARG A 105 12.25 -27.47 -10.20
C ARG A 105 11.51 -28.41 -9.25
N TRP A 106 10.25 -28.11 -8.94
CA TRP A 106 9.40 -29.00 -8.15
C TRP A 106 9.03 -30.27 -8.92
N CYS A 107 8.66 -30.17 -10.20
CA CYS A 107 8.36 -31.32 -11.06
C CYS A 107 9.54 -32.30 -11.14
N TYR A 108 10.76 -31.77 -11.30
CA TYR A 108 11.99 -32.60 -11.32
C TYR A 108 12.23 -33.33 -9.99
N ARG A 109 11.83 -32.74 -8.85
CA ARG A 109 11.96 -33.42 -7.55
C ARG A 109 10.91 -34.51 -7.35
N ILE A 110 9.68 -34.31 -7.85
CA ILE A 110 8.57 -35.24 -7.63
C ILE A 110 8.66 -36.45 -8.55
N GLU A 111 8.95 -36.24 -9.84
CA GLU A 111 8.87 -37.31 -10.85
C GLU A 111 10.10 -38.22 -10.90
N GLY A 112 11.25 -37.75 -10.38
CA GLY A 112 12.50 -38.51 -10.41
C GLY A 112 12.86 -38.94 -11.84
N VAL A 113 12.94 -40.24 -12.10
CA VAL A 113 13.38 -40.78 -13.40
C VAL A 113 12.43 -40.42 -14.56
N ASN A 114 11.14 -40.15 -14.30
CA ASN A 114 10.16 -39.84 -15.34
C ASN A 114 10.04 -38.34 -15.69
N HIS A 115 10.98 -37.50 -15.21
CA HIS A 115 10.89 -36.05 -15.43
C HIS A 115 10.94 -35.68 -16.93
N HIS A 116 11.56 -36.51 -17.78
CA HIS A 116 11.69 -36.26 -19.22
C HIS A 116 10.36 -36.21 -19.96
N GLN A 117 9.41 -37.10 -19.63
CA GLN A 117 8.13 -37.15 -20.32
C GLN A 117 7.13 -36.17 -19.71
N LYS A 118 7.05 -36.15 -18.37
CA LYS A 118 6.02 -35.39 -17.67
C LYS A 118 6.35 -33.91 -17.53
N CYS A 119 7.60 -33.52 -17.29
CA CYS A 119 7.95 -32.12 -17.08
C CYS A 119 8.23 -31.35 -18.39
N ARG A 120 8.15 -32.01 -19.56
CA ARG A 120 8.46 -31.40 -20.87
C ARG A 120 7.66 -30.12 -21.15
N HIS A 121 6.36 -30.16 -20.90
CA HIS A 121 5.49 -29.00 -21.10
C HIS A 121 5.87 -27.78 -20.24
N LEU A 122 6.35 -28.01 -19.01
CA LEU A 122 6.85 -26.93 -18.13
C LEU A 122 8.18 -26.37 -18.64
N VAL A 123 9.03 -27.21 -19.24
CA VAL A 123 10.27 -26.75 -19.89
C VAL A 123 9.93 -25.88 -21.09
N ASP A 124 8.99 -26.28 -21.92
CA ASP A 124 8.58 -25.51 -23.10
C ASP A 124 8.00 -24.15 -22.68
N GLN A 125 7.11 -24.11 -21.69
CA GLN A 125 6.58 -22.87 -21.11
C GLN A 125 7.67 -21.98 -20.50
N TYR A 126 8.67 -22.58 -19.83
CA TYR A 126 9.80 -21.83 -19.27
C TYR A 126 10.68 -21.24 -20.37
N LEU A 127 10.95 -22.01 -21.43
CA LEU A 127 11.75 -21.53 -22.56
C LEU A 127 11.02 -20.42 -23.31
N GLU A 128 9.72 -20.54 -23.52
CA GLU A 128 8.88 -19.51 -24.13
C GLU A 128 8.86 -18.23 -23.30
N SER A 129 8.59 -18.33 -22.00
CA SER A 129 8.58 -17.18 -21.09
C SER A 129 9.96 -16.54 -20.88
N THR A 130 11.06 -17.20 -21.22
CA THR A 130 12.41 -16.61 -21.08
C THR A 130 12.95 -16.01 -22.37
N ARG A 131 12.35 -16.29 -23.53
CA ARG A 131 12.83 -15.80 -24.83
C ARG A 131 12.76 -14.27 -24.93
N GLY A 132 11.61 -13.68 -24.60
CA GLY A 132 11.33 -12.23 -24.61
C GLY A 132 11.73 -11.43 -23.36
N VAL A 133 12.21 -12.10 -22.31
CA VAL A 133 12.18 -11.53 -20.96
C VAL A 133 13.59 -11.23 -20.43
N GLY A 134 13.86 -9.96 -20.12
CA GLY A 134 15.07 -9.51 -19.41
C GLY A 134 15.58 -8.12 -19.81
N TRP A 135 16.36 -7.50 -18.92
CA TRP A 135 17.08 -6.26 -19.21
C TRP A 135 18.21 -6.56 -20.21
N GLY A 136 18.10 -6.01 -21.41
CA GLY A 136 19.10 -6.20 -22.46
C GLY A 136 18.90 -7.42 -23.36
N LYS A 137 17.71 -8.01 -23.40
CA LYS A 137 17.37 -8.92 -24.49
C LYS A 137 16.94 -8.19 -25.77
N ASP A 138 16.59 -6.92 -25.67
CA ASP A 138 16.23 -6.05 -26.80
C ASP A 138 17.39 -5.90 -27.83
N HIS A 139 18.64 -6.14 -27.43
CA HIS A 139 19.81 -6.16 -28.32
C HIS A 139 20.24 -7.56 -28.77
N ARG A 140 19.53 -8.60 -28.34
CA ARG A 140 19.74 -9.95 -28.88
C ARG A 140 19.09 -10.00 -30.27
N PRO A 141 19.78 -10.52 -31.30
CA PRO A 141 19.19 -10.68 -32.63
C PRO A 141 17.82 -11.38 -32.54
N ALA A 142 16.84 -10.86 -33.28
CA ALA A 142 15.48 -11.36 -33.31
C ALA A 142 15.41 -12.88 -33.56
N ASP A 143 16.31 -13.40 -34.39
CA ASP A 143 16.43 -14.82 -34.75
C ASP A 143 16.59 -15.77 -33.55
N LEU A 144 17.10 -15.29 -32.41
CA LEU A 144 17.38 -16.09 -31.22
C LEU A 144 16.32 -15.94 -30.11
N HIS A 145 15.37 -15.03 -30.29
CA HIS A 145 14.47 -14.59 -29.21
C HIS A 145 13.01 -14.46 -29.64
N GLU A 146 12.72 -14.15 -30.90
CA GLU A 146 11.34 -14.03 -31.35
C GLU A 146 10.70 -15.42 -31.39
N PRO A 147 9.44 -15.57 -30.95
CA PRO A 147 8.67 -16.75 -31.30
C PRO A 147 8.67 -16.85 -32.82
N LYS A 148 8.94 -18.05 -33.36
CA LYS A 148 8.89 -18.29 -34.82
C LYS A 148 7.57 -17.72 -35.32
N LYS A 149 7.63 -16.65 -36.12
CA LYS A 149 6.43 -16.08 -36.75
C LYS A 149 5.81 -17.22 -37.54
N VAL A 150 4.65 -17.69 -37.07
CA VAL A 150 3.79 -18.52 -37.90
C VAL A 150 3.34 -17.56 -38.98
N VAL A 151 3.97 -17.65 -40.15
CA VAL A 151 3.50 -16.94 -41.33
C VAL A 151 2.19 -17.64 -41.66
N GLU A 152 1.08 -17.08 -41.17
CA GLU A 152 -0.23 -17.44 -41.68
C GLU A 152 -0.24 -16.98 -43.14
N VAL A 153 0.02 -17.94 -44.03
CA VAL A 153 -0.21 -17.77 -45.46
C VAL A 153 -1.73 -17.78 -45.60
N GLU A 154 -2.33 -16.59 -45.60
CA GLU A 154 -3.69 -16.41 -46.10
C GLU A 154 -3.65 -16.77 -47.59
N GLU A 155 -4.32 -17.88 -47.93
CA GLU A 155 -4.58 -18.36 -49.30
C GLU A 155 -5.77 -17.63 -49.92
#